data_AF-A0A355DQL1-F1
#
_entry.id   AF-A0A355DQL1-F1
#
_cell.length_a   1.000
_cell.length_b   1.000
_cell.length_c   1.000
_cell.angle_alpha   90.00
_cell.angle_beta   90.00
_cell.angle_gamma   90.00
#
_symmetry.space_group_name_H-M   'P 1'
#
loop_
_entity.id
_entity.type
_entity.pdbx_description
1 polymer ?
#
loop_
_entity_poly.entity_id
_entity_poly.type
_entity_poly.pdbx_seq_one_letter_code
_entity_poly.pdbx_strand_id
1 'polypeptide(L)'
;GQIQPEGDVEYVERVSIPGILTKRTVKLFSGQVIPVIEPQSTRGIYGWKVNNLVSAALAAVQTEAGTADEETIRRTLDGFLNRIYYDLRNLGTTSQDRALNFAVTNAFQAAQTFSEAVAVGMELDSVTVEKSPFCRMDSDCWDVKLKFFDPENSRRAKKVFRFTIDVSDLIPVTLGEVRSWSSPY
;
A
#
# COMPACT_ATOMS: atom_id res chain seq x y z
N GLY A 1 7.91 -18.47 5.69
CA GLY A 1 8.29 -17.14 6.21
C GLY A 1 9.57 -16.65 5.56
N GLN A 2 10.23 -15.64 6.14
CA GLN A 2 11.36 -14.91 5.53
C GLN A 2 12.60 -15.75 5.17
N ILE A 3 12.82 -16.88 5.85
CA ILE A 3 13.96 -17.78 5.61
C ILE A 3 13.73 -18.79 4.48
N GLN A 4 12.50 -18.86 3.95
CA GLN A 4 12.19 -19.78 2.85
C GLN A 4 12.85 -19.32 1.55
N PRO A 5 13.11 -20.23 0.60
CA PRO A 5 13.51 -19.84 -0.74
C PRO A 5 12.49 -18.88 -1.35
N GLU A 6 12.94 -17.91 -2.15
CA GLU A 6 12.05 -16.92 -2.79
C GLU A 6 10.97 -17.57 -3.67
N GLY A 7 11.24 -18.75 -4.23
CA GLY A 7 10.28 -19.55 -5.00
C GLY A 7 9.17 -20.19 -4.16
N ASP A 8 9.33 -20.30 -2.84
CA ASP A 8 8.40 -21.01 -1.96
C ASP A 8 7.07 -20.23 -1.76
N VAL A 9 5.96 -20.95 -1.61
CA VAL A 9 4.63 -20.36 -1.40
C VAL A 9 4.53 -19.67 -0.03
N GLU A 10 5.26 -20.17 0.96
CA GLU A 10 5.32 -19.63 2.31
C GLU A 10 6.33 -18.49 2.43
N TYR A 11 7.04 -18.10 1.36
CA TYR A 11 7.98 -16.99 1.41
C TYR A 11 7.27 -15.67 1.76
N VAL A 12 7.84 -14.93 2.70
CA VAL A 12 7.31 -13.64 3.15
C VAL A 12 8.44 -12.63 3.05
N GLU A 13 8.19 -11.53 2.37
CA GLU A 13 9.20 -10.48 2.17
C GLU A 13 8.75 -9.11 2.69
N ARG A 14 7.45 -8.91 2.90
CA ARG A 14 6.86 -7.69 3.45
C ARG A 14 5.92 -8.05 4.58
N VAL A 15 5.87 -7.22 5.61
CA VAL A 15 5.01 -7.40 6.77
C VAL A 15 4.35 -6.09 7.21
N SER A 16 3.14 -6.19 7.73
CA SER A 16 2.49 -5.13 8.52
C SER A 16 2.33 -5.64 9.94
N ILE A 17 2.67 -4.80 10.94
CA ILE A 17 2.57 -5.14 12.35
C ILE A 17 1.98 -3.95 13.10
N PRO A 18 0.67 -3.94 13.41
CA PRO A 18 0.10 -2.96 14.33
C PRO A 18 0.55 -3.26 15.75
N GLY A 19 0.85 -2.22 16.51
CA GLY A 19 1.26 -2.37 17.89
C GLY A 19 1.27 -1.04 18.65
N ILE A 20 1.24 -1.14 19.97
CA ILE A 20 1.29 0.02 20.85
C ILE A 20 2.76 0.32 21.18
N LEU A 21 3.17 1.56 21.00
CA LEU A 21 4.45 2.04 21.51
C LEU A 21 4.43 2.01 23.03
N THR A 22 5.24 1.15 23.62
CA THR A 22 5.42 1.14 25.07
C THR A 22 6.42 2.22 25.47
N LYS A 23 6.41 2.62 26.75
CA LYS A 23 7.48 3.47 27.31
C LYS A 23 8.76 2.69 27.62
N ARG A 24 8.82 1.40 27.24
CA ARG A 24 9.96 0.51 27.52
C ARG A 24 10.93 0.54 26.35
N THR A 25 12.20 0.37 26.66
CA THR A 25 13.26 0.20 25.68
C THR A 25 14.05 -1.07 25.97
N VAL A 26 14.61 -1.71 24.95
CA VAL A 26 15.50 -2.85 25.10
C VAL A 26 16.84 -2.55 24.44
N LYS A 27 17.93 -2.97 25.10
CA LYS A 27 19.29 -2.88 24.53
C LYS A 27 19.57 -4.16 23.74
N LEU A 28 19.82 -4.01 22.45
CA LEU A 28 20.23 -5.10 21.57
C LEU A 28 21.65 -5.55 21.89
N PHE A 29 22.04 -6.72 21.38
CA PHE A 29 23.41 -7.23 21.51
C PHE A 29 24.45 -6.27 20.90
N SER A 30 24.09 -5.56 19.83
CA SER A 30 24.90 -4.49 19.23
C SER A 30 25.12 -3.26 20.13
N GLY A 31 24.40 -3.19 21.25
CA GLY A 31 24.41 -2.06 22.18
C GLY A 31 23.39 -0.97 21.86
N GLN A 32 22.73 -1.04 20.69
CA GLN A 32 21.67 -0.11 20.31
C GLN A 32 20.44 -0.25 21.22
N VAL A 33 19.88 0.87 21.67
CA VAL A 33 18.65 0.90 22.48
C VAL A 33 17.48 1.23 21.57
N ILE A 34 16.47 0.35 21.54
CA ILE A 34 15.29 0.49 20.66
C ILE A 34 13.99 0.48 21.49
N PRO A 35 12.93 1.19 21.04
CA PRO A 35 11.62 1.14 21.69
C PRO A 35 10.97 -0.23 21.52
N VAL A 36 10.25 -0.67 22.55
CA VAL A 36 9.47 -1.91 22.50
C VAL A 36 8.05 -1.59 22.02
N ILE A 37 7.62 -2.27 20.96
CA ILE A 37 6.25 -2.25 20.45
C ILE A 37 5.54 -3.51 20.91
N GLU A 38 4.30 -3.39 21.36
CA GLU A 38 3.49 -4.50 21.86
C GLU A 38 2.26 -4.73 20.95
N PRO A 39 2.29 -5.76 20.08
CA PRO A 39 1.11 -6.20 19.34
C PRO A 39 0.06 -6.74 20.31
N GLN A 40 -1.15 -6.17 20.28
CA GLN A 40 -2.23 -6.59 21.18
C GLN A 40 -2.98 -7.84 20.69
N SER A 41 -2.90 -8.13 19.39
CA SER A 41 -3.53 -9.30 18.77
C SER A 41 -2.87 -9.64 17.44
N THR A 42 -3.20 -10.79 16.87
CA THR A 42 -2.79 -11.18 15.51
C THR A 42 -3.54 -10.44 14.40
N ARG A 43 -4.62 -9.70 14.73
CA ARG A 43 -5.39 -8.95 13.74
C ARG A 43 -4.57 -7.78 13.18
N GLY A 44 -4.62 -7.61 11.86
CA GLY A 44 -3.85 -6.59 11.14
C GLY A 44 -2.37 -6.94 10.95
N ILE A 45 -1.91 -8.07 11.48
CA ILE A 45 -0.60 -8.62 11.16
C ILE A 45 -0.72 -9.38 9.83
N TYR A 46 -0.02 -8.90 8.82
CA TYR A 46 -0.02 -9.49 7.50
C TYR A 46 1.39 -9.71 7.02
N GLY A 47 1.57 -10.75 6.19
CA GLY A 47 2.81 -11.04 5.49
C GLY A 47 2.51 -11.32 4.02
N TRP A 48 3.34 -10.79 3.12
CA TRP A 48 3.13 -10.93 1.68
C TRP A 48 4.38 -11.30 0.91
N LYS A 49 4.13 -11.88 -0.26
CA LYS A 49 5.05 -12.10 -1.37
C LYS A 49 4.59 -11.25 -2.56
N VAL A 50 5.42 -10.33 -3.02
CA VAL A 50 5.19 -9.43 -4.17
C VAL A 50 4.81 -10.26 -5.39
N ASN A 51 5.52 -11.36 -5.67
CA ASN A 51 5.19 -12.24 -6.80
C ASN A 51 3.76 -12.83 -6.74
N ASN A 52 3.24 -13.13 -5.54
CA ASN A 52 1.86 -13.62 -5.40
C ASN A 52 0.85 -12.50 -5.63
N LEU A 53 1.16 -11.28 -5.19
CA LEU A 53 0.32 -10.10 -5.41
C LEU A 53 0.27 -9.73 -6.89
N VAL A 54 1.41 -9.78 -7.57
CA VAL A 54 1.52 -9.56 -9.02
C VAL A 54 0.70 -10.60 -9.77
N SER A 55 0.83 -11.88 -9.40
CA SER A 55 0.04 -12.97 -10.01
C SER A 55 -1.47 -12.78 -9.80
N ALA A 56 -1.89 -12.35 -8.60
CA ALA A 56 -3.30 -12.08 -8.30
C ALA A 56 -3.85 -10.88 -9.07
N ALA A 57 -3.07 -9.81 -9.22
CA ALA A 57 -3.44 -8.65 -10.03
C ALA A 57 -3.49 -9.00 -11.52
N LEU A 58 -2.54 -9.80 -12.02
CA LEU A 58 -2.55 -10.32 -13.40
C LEU A 58 -3.80 -11.14 -13.68
N ALA A 59 -4.19 -12.04 -12.77
CA ALA A 59 -5.42 -12.82 -12.92
C ALA A 59 -6.68 -11.93 -12.99
N ALA A 60 -6.72 -10.84 -12.21
CA ALA A 60 -7.81 -9.87 -12.26
C ALA A 60 -7.86 -9.13 -13.60
N VAL A 61 -6.71 -8.65 -14.10
CA VAL A 61 -6.62 -7.94 -15.40
C VAL A 61 -6.98 -8.86 -16.57
N GLN A 62 -6.51 -10.11 -16.57
CA GLN A 62 -6.82 -11.09 -17.64
C GLN A 62 -8.33 -11.38 -17.73
N THR A 63 -9.03 -11.28 -16.60
CA THR A 63 -10.50 -11.47 -16.56
C THR A 63 -11.25 -10.27 -17.14
N GLU A 64 -10.69 -9.06 -17.04
CA GLU A 64 -11.37 -7.79 -17.38
C GLU A 64 -10.98 -7.18 -18.74
N ALA A 65 -9.73 -7.35 -19.20
CA ALA A 65 -9.16 -6.49 -20.25
C ALA A 65 -8.75 -7.21 -21.57
N GLY A 66 -8.92 -8.52 -21.71
CA GLY A 66 -8.37 -9.24 -22.88
C GLY A 66 -6.85 -9.11 -22.96
N THR A 67 -6.23 -9.39 -24.11
CA THR A 67 -4.77 -9.56 -24.33
C THR A 67 -3.93 -8.30 -24.07
N ALA A 68 -3.92 -7.77 -22.86
CA ALA A 68 -2.86 -6.90 -22.39
C ALA A 68 -1.60 -7.74 -22.21
N ASP A 69 -0.45 -7.19 -22.62
CA ASP A 69 0.84 -7.87 -22.54
C ASP A 69 1.19 -8.16 -21.07
N GLU A 70 1.21 -9.44 -20.71
CA GLU A 70 1.47 -9.92 -19.35
C GLU A 70 2.81 -9.39 -18.83
N GLU A 71 3.82 -9.29 -19.70
CA GLU A 71 5.14 -8.77 -19.35
C GLU A 71 5.08 -7.29 -18.97
N THR A 72 4.36 -6.48 -19.75
CA THR A 72 4.15 -5.06 -19.45
C THR A 72 3.42 -4.86 -18.13
N ILE A 73 2.33 -5.60 -17.88
CA ILE A 73 1.59 -5.49 -16.61
C ILE A 73 2.47 -5.90 -15.43
N ARG A 74 3.19 -7.01 -15.56
CA ARG A 74 4.13 -7.49 -14.53
C ARG A 74 5.16 -6.42 -14.19
N ARG A 75 5.80 -5.83 -15.20
CA ARG A 75 6.77 -4.75 -15.03
C ARG A 75 6.17 -3.53 -14.34
N THR A 76 4.99 -3.10 -14.75
CA THR A 76 4.32 -1.93 -14.16
C THR A 76 3.90 -2.18 -12.71
N LEU A 77 3.39 -3.38 -12.39
CA LEU A 77 3.09 -3.79 -11.02
C LEU A 77 4.35 -3.86 -10.15
N ASP A 78 5.43 -4.47 -10.65
CA ASP A 78 6.69 -4.55 -9.92
C ASP A 78 7.25 -3.14 -9.65
N GLY A 79 7.22 -2.25 -10.64
CA GLY A 79 7.61 -0.86 -10.49
C GLY A 79 6.75 -0.12 -9.47
N PHE A 80 5.42 -0.27 -9.54
CA PHE A 80 4.47 0.29 -8.59
C PHE A 80 4.72 -0.17 -7.15
N LEU A 81 4.83 -1.48 -6.94
CA LEU A 81 4.99 -2.08 -5.61
C LEU A 81 6.36 -1.73 -4.99
N ASN A 82 7.42 -1.71 -5.80
CA ASN A 82 8.73 -1.26 -5.35
C ASN A 82 8.69 0.23 -4.97
N ARG A 83 8.12 1.07 -5.82
CA ARG A 83 8.06 2.51 -5.58
C ARG A 83 7.23 2.84 -4.34
N ILE A 84 6.08 2.22 -4.17
CA ILE A 84 5.27 2.33 -2.95
C ILE A 84 6.09 1.91 -1.71
N TYR A 85 6.86 0.83 -1.79
CA TYR A 85 7.62 0.37 -0.63
C TYR A 85 8.78 1.32 -0.27
N TYR A 86 9.56 1.76 -1.25
CA TYR A 86 10.74 2.58 -0.99
C TYR A 86 10.40 4.05 -0.72
N ASP A 87 9.41 4.61 -1.43
CA ASP A 87 9.05 6.02 -1.27
C ASP A 87 8.28 6.26 0.04
N LEU A 88 7.53 5.25 0.52
CA LEU A 88 6.54 5.45 1.58
C LEU A 88 6.93 4.83 2.92
N ARG A 89 8.05 4.11 3.01
CA ARG A 89 8.53 3.52 4.27
C ARG A 89 8.89 4.63 5.27
N ASN A 90 8.22 4.58 6.41
CA ASN A 90 8.45 5.50 7.52
C ASN A 90 8.37 4.74 8.86
N LEU A 91 8.52 5.44 9.99
CA LEU A 91 8.51 4.83 11.32
C LEU A 91 7.10 4.43 11.82
N GLY A 92 6.03 4.91 11.16
CA GLY A 92 4.65 4.58 11.53
C GLY A 92 4.20 5.18 12.87
N THR A 93 4.86 6.23 13.36
CA THR A 93 4.58 6.78 14.70
C THR A 93 3.53 7.89 14.66
N THR A 94 3.61 8.79 13.69
CA THR A 94 2.60 9.84 13.49
C THR A 94 1.34 9.28 12.83
N SER A 95 0.20 9.97 12.98
CA SER A 95 -1.04 9.52 12.33
C SER A 95 -0.95 9.51 10.81
N GLN A 96 -0.28 10.49 10.22
CA GLN A 96 -0.02 10.55 8.78
C GLN A 96 0.84 9.36 8.32
N ASP A 97 1.90 9.05 9.06
CA ASP A 97 2.78 7.91 8.81
C ASP A 97 2.03 6.57 8.90
N ARG A 98 1.16 6.41 9.92
CA ARG A 98 0.29 5.23 10.05
C ARG A 98 -0.65 5.11 8.86
N ALA A 99 -1.27 6.21 8.44
CA ALA A 99 -2.17 6.22 7.29
C ALA A 99 -1.42 5.84 6.02
N LEU A 100 -0.19 6.32 5.85
CA LEU A 100 0.65 6.01 4.72
C LEU A 100 1.08 4.53 4.70
N ASN A 101 1.56 3.99 5.81
CA ASN A 101 1.93 2.57 5.92
C ASN A 101 0.71 1.64 5.73
N PHE A 102 -0.45 2.06 6.25
CA PHE A 102 -1.68 1.32 6.02
C PHE A 102 -2.16 1.43 4.57
N ALA A 103 -1.98 2.58 3.91
CA ALA A 103 -2.29 2.71 2.49
C ALA A 103 -1.48 1.74 1.63
N VAL A 104 -0.21 1.52 1.96
CA VAL A 104 0.62 0.49 1.31
C VAL A 104 0.03 -0.90 1.53
N THR A 105 -0.31 -1.23 2.79
CA THR A 105 -0.96 -2.49 3.15
C THR A 105 -2.27 -2.69 2.39
N ASN A 106 -3.11 -1.65 2.34
CA ASN A 106 -4.37 -1.66 1.62
C ASN A 106 -4.15 -1.71 0.11
N ALA A 107 -3.13 -1.06 -0.45
CA ALA A 107 -2.83 -1.11 -1.88
C ALA A 107 -2.42 -2.51 -2.32
N PHE A 108 -1.71 -3.26 -1.47
CA PHE A 108 -1.46 -4.68 -1.72
C PHE A 108 -2.76 -5.52 -1.71
N GLN A 109 -3.68 -5.24 -0.78
CA GLN A 109 -4.98 -5.94 -0.73
C GLN A 109 -5.94 -5.52 -1.84
N ALA A 110 -5.87 -4.24 -2.24
CA ALA A 110 -6.69 -3.60 -3.25
C ALA A 110 -5.96 -3.48 -4.60
N ALA A 111 -4.95 -4.33 -4.84
CA ALA A 111 -4.23 -4.33 -6.11
C ALA A 111 -5.18 -4.54 -7.31
N GLN A 112 -6.28 -5.27 -7.09
CA GLN A 112 -7.38 -5.42 -8.04
C GLN A 112 -8.11 -4.11 -8.34
N THR A 113 -8.12 -3.11 -7.45
CA THR A 113 -8.80 -1.83 -7.68
C THR A 113 -8.01 -0.88 -8.58
N PHE A 114 -6.69 -1.05 -8.66
CA PHE A 114 -5.82 -0.26 -9.54
C PHE A 114 -5.42 -1.02 -10.81
N SER A 115 -5.88 -2.27 -10.95
CA SER A 115 -5.68 -3.13 -12.11
C SER A 115 -6.01 -2.40 -13.41
N GLU A 116 -7.11 -1.62 -13.45
CA GLU A 116 -7.54 -0.87 -14.63
C GLU A 116 -6.48 0.13 -15.13
N ALA A 117 -5.86 0.89 -14.22
CA ALA A 117 -4.85 1.88 -14.59
C ALA A 117 -3.56 1.20 -15.07
N VAL A 118 -3.19 0.12 -14.40
CA VAL A 118 -2.02 -0.67 -14.76
C VAL A 118 -2.24 -1.41 -16.10
N ALA A 119 -3.44 -1.94 -16.34
CA ALA A 119 -3.82 -2.66 -17.56
C ALA A 119 -3.70 -1.79 -18.81
N VAL A 120 -3.91 -0.48 -18.67
CA VAL A 120 -3.78 0.49 -19.77
C VAL A 120 -2.40 1.17 -19.80
N GLY A 121 -1.40 0.58 -19.13
CA GLY A 121 0.00 0.99 -19.19
C GLY A 121 0.35 2.22 -18.35
N MET A 122 -0.49 2.64 -17.40
CA MET A 122 -0.19 3.81 -16.56
C MET A 122 0.72 3.43 -15.39
N GLU A 123 1.64 4.34 -15.06
CA GLU A 123 2.58 4.22 -13.94
C GLU A 123 2.23 5.18 -12.81
N LEU A 124 2.67 4.87 -11.59
CA LEU A 124 2.47 5.74 -10.44
C LEU A 124 3.31 7.01 -10.57
N ASP A 125 2.65 8.17 -10.52
CA ASP A 125 3.25 9.52 -10.52
C ASP A 125 3.65 9.93 -9.10
N SER A 126 2.65 9.96 -8.21
CA SER A 126 2.78 10.51 -6.86
C SER A 126 1.79 9.88 -5.89
N VAL A 127 2.17 9.84 -4.61
CA VAL A 127 1.29 9.50 -3.49
C VAL A 127 1.21 10.70 -2.56
N THR A 128 -0.01 11.14 -2.25
CA THR A 128 -0.24 12.25 -1.31
C THR A 128 -1.18 11.81 -0.20
N VAL A 129 -0.86 12.20 1.03
CA VAL A 129 -1.66 11.91 2.22
C VAL A 129 -2.01 13.22 2.91
N GLU A 130 -3.30 13.50 3.04
CA GLU A 130 -3.83 14.73 3.63
C GLU A 130 -4.91 14.41 4.66
N LYS A 131 -5.10 15.29 5.65
CA LYS A 131 -6.14 15.11 6.66
C LYS A 131 -7.51 15.14 5.97
N SER A 132 -8.33 14.13 6.22
CA SER A 132 -9.67 14.08 5.62
C SER A 132 -10.61 15.05 6.34
N PRO A 133 -11.38 15.87 5.60
CA PRO A 133 -12.47 16.65 6.21
C PRO A 133 -13.71 15.77 6.51
N PHE A 134 -13.74 14.52 6.02
CA PHE A 134 -14.86 13.60 6.17
C PHE A 134 -14.56 12.54 7.23
N CYS A 135 -14.85 12.88 8.49
CA CYS A 135 -14.70 11.98 9.62
C CYS A 135 -15.85 12.17 10.61
N ARG A 136 -16.18 11.11 11.36
CA ARG A 136 -16.96 11.26 12.59
C ARG A 136 -16.12 12.02 13.63
N MET A 137 -16.79 12.59 14.62
CA MET A 137 -16.13 13.14 15.80
C MET A 137 -15.27 12.05 16.45
N ASP A 138 -14.06 12.42 16.91
CA ASP A 138 -13.03 11.54 17.48
C ASP A 138 -12.33 10.56 16.52
N SER A 139 -12.62 10.59 15.21
CA SER A 139 -11.83 9.85 14.22
C SER A 139 -10.58 10.61 13.78
N ASP A 140 -9.60 9.86 13.29
CA ASP A 140 -8.35 10.39 12.77
C ASP A 140 -8.18 9.90 11.34
N CYS A 141 -8.98 10.45 10.42
CA CYS A 141 -8.96 10.03 9.03
C CYS A 141 -8.09 10.89 8.12
N TRP A 142 -7.53 10.20 7.14
CA TRP A 142 -6.60 10.72 6.15
C TRP A 142 -7.04 10.25 4.77
N ASP A 143 -7.12 11.19 3.84
CA ASP A 143 -7.34 10.91 2.43
C ASP A 143 -5.98 10.59 1.80
N VAL A 144 -5.88 9.42 1.18
CA VAL A 144 -4.72 9.00 0.42
C VAL A 144 -5.08 9.01 -1.05
N LYS A 145 -4.27 9.72 -1.84
CA LYS A 145 -4.43 9.83 -3.29
C LYS A 145 -3.24 9.20 -3.99
N LEU A 146 -3.53 8.22 -4.85
CA LEU A 146 -2.59 7.64 -5.79
C LEU A 146 -2.85 8.27 -7.16
N LYS A 147 -1.85 8.96 -7.71
CA LYS A 147 -1.94 9.57 -9.03
C LYS A 147 -1.13 8.74 -10.02
N PHE A 148 -1.74 8.36 -11.12
CA PHE A 148 -1.11 7.61 -12.20
C PHE A 148 -1.02 8.47 -13.45
N PHE A 149 0.05 8.30 -14.22
CA PHE A 149 0.29 8.97 -15.49
C PHE A 149 0.64 7.95 -16.57
N ASP A 150 0.46 8.34 -17.82
CA ASP A 150 0.85 7.53 -18.98
C ASP A 150 2.27 7.95 -19.42
N PRO A 151 3.28 7.07 -19.31
CA PRO A 151 4.65 7.40 -19.68
C PRO A 151 4.86 7.54 -21.19
N GLU A 152 4.02 6.89 -22.00
CA GLU A 152 4.11 6.92 -23.47
C GLU A 152 3.31 8.09 -24.06
N ASN A 153 2.28 8.57 -23.35
CA ASN A 153 1.46 9.68 -23.78
C ASN A 153 1.31 10.78 -22.71
N SER A 154 2.22 11.76 -22.76
CA SER A 154 2.22 12.93 -21.87
C SER A 154 1.00 13.84 -22.00
N ARG A 155 0.15 13.67 -23.03
CA ARG A 155 -1.11 14.43 -23.19
C ARG A 155 -2.31 13.74 -22.57
N ARG A 156 -2.17 12.46 -22.18
CA ARG A 156 -3.25 11.72 -21.52
C ARG A 156 -3.46 12.26 -20.11
N ALA A 157 -4.73 12.39 -19.73
CA ALA A 157 -5.08 12.81 -18.38
C ALA A 157 -4.57 11.80 -17.34
N LYS A 158 -4.13 12.32 -16.20
CA LYS A 158 -3.70 11.49 -15.07
C LYS A 158 -4.93 10.84 -14.43
N LYS A 159 -4.81 9.59 -13.98
CA LYS A 159 -5.87 8.90 -13.23
C LYS A 159 -5.58 9.03 -11.74
N VAL A 160 -6.56 9.49 -10.97
CA VAL A 160 -6.44 9.63 -9.51
C VAL A 160 -7.34 8.60 -8.86
N PHE A 161 -6.81 7.89 -7.88
CA PHE A 161 -7.57 7.06 -6.95
C PHE A 161 -7.45 7.63 -5.55
N ARG A 162 -8.58 7.81 -4.86
CA ARG A 162 -8.64 8.29 -3.49
C ARG A 162 -9.39 7.30 -2.61
N PHE A 163 -8.83 7.01 -1.46
CA PHE A 163 -9.48 6.31 -0.38
C PHE A 163 -9.16 6.99 0.94
N THR A 164 -10.08 6.87 1.89
CA THR A 164 -9.97 7.47 3.21
C THR A 164 -9.63 6.38 4.22
N ILE A 165 -8.65 6.62 5.08
CA ILE A 165 -8.22 5.68 6.12
C ILE A 165 -8.42 6.34 7.47
N ASP A 166 -9.11 5.68 8.39
CA ASP A 166 -9.15 6.07 9.80
C ASP A 166 -8.04 5.35 10.57
N VAL A 167 -7.16 6.11 11.21
CA VAL A 167 -6.07 5.60 12.04
C VAL A 167 -6.28 5.91 13.53
N SER A 168 -7.51 6.23 13.95
CA SER A 168 -7.83 6.51 15.36
C SER A 168 -7.58 5.32 16.28
N ASP A 169 -7.74 4.11 15.75
CA ASP A 169 -7.56 2.85 16.48
C ASP A 169 -6.21 2.18 16.11
N LEU A 170 -5.84 1.15 16.87
CA LEU A 170 -4.64 0.35 16.68
C LEU A 170 -4.59 -0.32 15.30
N ILE A 171 -5.74 -0.78 14.81
CA ILE A 171 -5.88 -1.38 13.50
C ILE A 171 -6.60 -0.36 12.62
N PRO A 172 -5.90 0.27 11.67
CA PRO A 172 -6.54 1.23 10.79
C PRO A 172 -7.62 0.57 9.92
N VAL A 173 -8.58 1.37 9.48
CA VAL A 173 -9.69 0.91 8.64
C VAL A 173 -9.89 1.83 7.44
N THR A 174 -10.19 1.23 6.28
CA THR A 174 -10.60 1.98 5.09
C THR A 174 -12.07 2.39 5.23
N LEU A 175 -12.37 3.66 4.95
CA LEU A 175 -13.72 4.22 5.00
C LEU A 175 -14.30 4.33 3.59
N GLY A 176 -15.44 3.66 3.37
CA GLY A 176 -16.17 3.70 2.10
C GLY A 176 -15.42 3.03 0.95
N GLU A 177 -15.85 3.36 -0.27
CA GLU A 177 -15.28 2.82 -1.50
C GLU A 177 -14.17 3.72 -2.06
N VAL A 178 -13.25 3.12 -2.80
CA VAL A 178 -12.24 3.85 -3.57
C VAL A 178 -12.94 4.72 -4.61
N ARG A 179 -12.64 6.02 -4.60
CA ARG A 179 -13.12 6.98 -5.60
C ARG A 179 -12.05 7.16 -6.67
N SER A 180 -12.45 7.20 -7.94
CA SER A 180 -11.51 7.44 -9.04
C SER A 180 -12.01 8.50 -10.01
N TRP A 181 -11.09 9.31 -10.55
CA TRP A 181 -11.40 10.34 -11.55
C TRP A 181 -10.17 10.68 -12.38
N SER A 182 -10.37 11.40 -13.48
CA SER A 182 -9.28 11.92 -14.33
C SER A 182 -8.93 13.35 -13.93
N SER A 183 -7.64 13.67 -13.87
CA SER A 183 -7.11 15.00 -13.60
C SER A 183 -6.33 15.50 -14.82
N PRO A 184 -6.43 16.78 -15.18
CA PRO A 184 -5.49 17.39 -16.12
C PRO A 184 -4.06 17.31 -15.59
N TYR A 185 -3.11 17.45 -16.52
CA TYR A 185 -1.67 17.30 -16.29
C TYR A 185 -1.15 18.33 -15.28
#